data_AF-A0AAV9KEF5-F1
#
_entry.id   AF-A0AAV9KEF5-F1
#
_cell.length_a   1.000
_cell.length_b   1.000
_cell.length_c   1.000
_cell.angle_alpha   90.00
_cell.angle_beta   90.00
_cell.angle_gamma   90.00
#
_symmetry.space_group_name_H-M   'P 1'
#
loop_
_entity.id
_entity.type
_entity.pdbx_description
1 polymer ?
#
loop_
_entity_poly.entity_id
_entity_poly.type
_entity_poly.pdbx_seq_one_letter_code
_entity_poly.pdbx_strand_id
1 'polypeptide(L)' 'MVRYKECQKNHAARVGGHAVDGCRAFMPSGEEGTSSAFICAACGCHRNFHRREVEIEVASCELF' A
#
# COMPACT_ATOMS: atom_id res chain seq x y z
N MET A 1 1.91 5.44 13.16
CA MET A 1 2.71 5.22 11.91
C MET A 1 1.79 4.87 10.73
N VAL A 2 2.09 5.25 9.49
CA VAL A 2 1.30 4.84 8.30
C VAL A 2 2.01 3.70 7.58
N ARG A 3 1.28 2.61 7.28
CA ARG A 3 1.76 1.44 6.53
C ARG A 3 0.84 1.15 5.35
N TYR A 4 1.40 0.61 4.27
CA TYR A 4 0.65 0.24 3.07
C TYR A 4 0.76 -1.26 2.85
N LYS A 5 -0.37 -1.98 2.90
CA LYS A 5 -0.42 -3.44 2.79
C LYS A 5 -0.70 -3.87 1.35
N GLU A 6 -1.76 -4.63 1.12
CA GLU A 6 -2.02 -5.26 -0.16
C GLU A 6 -2.49 -4.30 -1.23
N CYS A 7 -2.07 -4.56 -2.48
CA CYS A 7 -2.57 -3.84 -3.65
C CYS A 7 -4.04 -4.24 -3.90
N GLN A 8 -4.91 -3.26 -4.09
CA GLN A 8 -6.34 -3.41 -4.36
C GLN A 8 -6.71 -2.99 -5.79
N LYS A 9 -5.72 -2.75 -6.66
CA LYS A 9 -5.98 -2.39 -8.07
C LYS A 9 -6.51 -3.61 -8.83
N ASN A 10 -7.64 -3.44 -9.52
CA ASN A 10 -8.09 -4.42 -10.51
C ASN A 10 -7.30 -4.25 -11.81
N HIS A 11 -6.37 -5.16 -12.09
CA HIS A 11 -5.55 -5.18 -13.30
C HIS A 11 -6.33 -5.66 -14.54
N ALA A 12 -7.41 -6.42 -14.35
CA ALA A 12 -8.26 -6.93 -15.42
C ALA A 12 -9.44 -6.01 -15.78
N ALA A 13 -9.59 -4.85 -15.11
CA ALA A 13 -10.71 -3.94 -15.34
C ALA A 13 -10.86 -3.55 -16.82
N ARG A 14 -9.74 -3.33 -17.52
CA ARG A 14 -9.72 -2.95 -18.95
C ARG A 14 -10.28 -4.00 -19.89
N VAL A 15 -10.28 -5.28 -19.49
CA VAL A 15 -10.80 -6.40 -20.28
C VAL A 15 -12.15 -6.90 -19.76
N GLY A 16 -12.80 -6.14 -18.86
CA GLY A 16 -14.07 -6.52 -18.24
C GLY A 16 -13.96 -7.58 -17.14
N GLY A 17 -12.74 -7.93 -16.72
CA GLY A 17 -12.49 -8.92 -15.67
C GLY A 17 -12.23 -8.32 -14.30
N HIS A 18 -12.05 -9.19 -13.31
CA HIS A 18 -11.60 -8.84 -11.97
C HIS A 18 -10.41 -9.70 -11.55
N ALA A 19 -9.22 -9.09 -11.52
CA ALA A 19 -7.99 -9.73 -11.07
C ALA A 19 -7.13 -8.70 -10.33
N VAL A 20 -6.84 -8.99 -9.07
CA VAL A 20 -6.03 -8.14 -8.20
C VAL A 20 -4.69 -8.85 -7.97
N ASP A 21 -3.59 -8.15 -8.23
CA ASP A 21 -2.23 -8.73 -8.15
C ASP A 21 -1.83 -9.11 -6.71
N GLY A 22 -2.49 -8.50 -5.71
CA GLY A 22 -2.48 -8.98 -4.33
C GLY A 22 -1.10 -9.00 -3.68
N CYS A 23 -0.22 -8.02 -3.96
CA CYS A 23 1.04 -7.85 -3.22
C CYS A 23 0.76 -7.91 -1.71
N ARG A 24 1.65 -8.50 -0.90
CA ARG A 24 1.37 -8.60 0.55
C ARG A 24 1.78 -7.37 1.35
N ALA A 25 2.65 -6.54 0.79
CA ALA A 25 3.08 -5.27 1.34
C ALA A 25 3.52 -4.33 0.20
N PHE A 26 3.43 -3.02 0.43
CA PHE A 26 4.03 -2.02 -0.45
C PHE A 26 5.55 -2.01 -0.31
N MET A 27 6.26 -2.06 -1.42
CA MET A 27 7.71 -1.93 -1.49
C MET A 27 8.06 -0.78 -2.44
N PRO A 28 8.61 0.36 -1.95
CA PRO A 28 8.96 1.48 -2.82
C PRO A 28 10.03 1.09 -3.83
N SER A 29 9.87 1.53 -5.07
CA SER A 29 10.82 1.27 -6.16
C SER A 29 12.02 2.22 -6.21
N GLY A 30 12.04 3.26 -5.36
CA GLY A 30 13.13 4.22 -5.27
C GLY A 30 13.20 4.93 -3.92
N GLU A 31 14.17 5.83 -3.79
CA GLU A 31 14.54 6.48 -2.54
C GLU A 31 13.49 7.47 -2.03
N GLU A 32 13.42 7.66 -0.71
CA GLU A 32 12.51 8.62 -0.09
C GLU A 32 12.67 10.03 -0.68
N GLY A 33 11.55 10.69 -0.94
CA GLY A 33 11.52 12.01 -1.59
C GLY A 33 11.49 11.97 -3.13
N THR A 34 11.71 10.80 -3.74
CA THR A 34 11.56 10.63 -5.21
C THR A 34 10.13 10.26 -5.61
N SER A 35 9.77 10.47 -6.87
CA SER A 35 8.50 9.98 -7.43
C SER A 35 8.41 8.44 -7.38
N SER A 36 9.53 7.75 -7.57
CA SER A 36 9.64 6.29 -7.49
C SER A 36 9.36 5.71 -6.10
N ALA A 37 9.52 6.48 -5.02
CA ALA A 37 9.13 6.04 -3.67
C ALA A 37 7.62 5.84 -3.52
N PHE A 38 6.81 6.39 -4.42
CA PHE A 38 5.36 6.19 -4.41
C PHE A 38 4.90 5.03 -5.29
N ILE A 39 5.80 4.36 -6.01
CA ILE A 39 5.50 3.25 -6.91
C ILE A 39 5.97 1.93 -6.29
N CYS A 40 5.11 0.92 -6.33
CA CYS A 40 5.40 -0.41 -5.82
C CYS A 40 6.32 -1.16 -6.78
N ALA A 41 7.47 -1.64 -6.31
CA ALA A 41 8.42 -2.43 -7.09
C ALA A 41 7.85 -3.77 -7.56
N ALA A 42 6.89 -4.35 -6.83
CA ALA A 42 6.29 -5.65 -7.17
C ALA A 42 5.25 -5.57 -8.28
N CYS A 43 4.33 -4.59 -8.22
CA CYS A 43 3.19 -4.51 -9.14
C CYS A 43 3.14 -3.25 -10.02
N GLY A 44 4.11 -2.35 -9.86
CA GLY A 44 4.15 -1.06 -10.56
C GLY A 44 3.01 -0.10 -10.20
N CYS A 45 2.18 -0.42 -9.21
CA CYS A 45 1.07 0.44 -8.80
C CYS A 45 1.52 1.52 -7.83
N HIS A 46 0.87 2.67 -7.89
CA HIS A 46 1.06 3.71 -6.90
C HIS A 46 0.59 3.25 -5.52
N ARG A 47 1.23 3.70 -4.43
CA ARG A 47 0.87 3.37 -3.04
C ARG A 47 -0.59 3.62 -2.68
N ASN A 48 -1.27 4.52 -3.39
CA ASN A 48 -2.70 4.81 -3.19
C ASN A 48 -3.61 3.63 -3.57
N PHE A 49 -3.14 2.71 -4.42
CA PHE A 49 -3.84 1.47 -4.68
C PHE A 49 -3.58 0.42 -3.61
N HIS A 50 -2.66 0.65 -2.68
CA HIS A 50 -2.42 -0.25 -1.56
C HIS A 50 -3.26 0.17 -0.35
N ARG A 51 -3.76 -0.82 0.38
CA ARG A 51 -4.57 -0.56 1.58
C ARG A 51 -3.74 0.17 2.62
N ARG A 52 -4.17 1.39 2.96
CA ARG A 52 -3.52 2.24 3.96
C ARG A 52 -4.00 1.88 5.36
N GLU A 53 -3.05 1.52 6.22
CA GLU A 53 -3.29 1.35 7.65
C GLU A 53 -2.60 2.48 8.42
N VAL A 54 -3.32 3.03 9.39
CA VAL A 54 -2.80 4.02 10.32
C VAL A 54 -2.74 3.34 11.68
N GLU A 55 -1.53 3.02 12.13
CA GLU A 55 -1.30 2.62 13.52
C GLU A 55 -1.45 3.88 14.37
N ILE A 56 -2.60 3.99 15.03
CA ILE A 56 -2.82 4.93 16.12
C ILE A 56 -2.13 4.28 17.31
N GLU A 57 -1.03 4.89 17.76
CA GLU A 57 -0.45 4.54 19.05
C GLU A 57 -1.48 4.93 20.11
N VAL A 58 -2.25 3.94 20.57
CA VAL A 58 -3.03 4.11 21.78
C VAL A 58 -1.99 4.24 22.88
N ALA A 59 -1.65 5.46 23.28
CA ALA A 59 -0.89 5.69 24.48
C ALA A 59 -1.65 4.99 25.60
N SER A 60 -1.14 3.86 26.08
CA SER A 60 -1.63 3.17 27.26
C SER A 60 -1.28 4.03 28.47
N CYS A 61 -1.92 5.18 28.59
CA CYS A 61 -2.19 5.78 29.88
C CYS A 61 -3.46 5.09 30.39
N GLU A 62 -3.48 4.76 31.68
CA GLU A 62 -4.60 4.16 32.42
C GLU A 62 -4.64 2.62 32.43
N LEU A 63 -3.70 2.02 33.16
CA LEU A 63 -4.09 1.13 34.26
C LEU A 63 -3.34 1.61 35.51
N PHE A 64 -3.96 2.59 36.18
CA PHE A 64 -3.78 2.83 37.61
C PHE A 64 -4.34 1.64 38.41
#